data_AF-A0A6N7GAD0-F1
#
_entry.id   AF-A0A6N7GAD0-F1
#
_cell.length_a   1.000
_cell.length_b   1.000
_cell.length_c   1.000
_cell.angle_alpha   90.00
_cell.angle_beta   90.00
_cell.angle_gamma   90.00
#
_symmetry.space_group_name_H-M   'P 1'
#
loop_
_entity.id
_entity.type
_entity.pdbx_description
1 polymer ?
#
loop_
_entity_poly.entity_id
_entity_poly.type
_entity_poly.pdbx_seq_one_letter_code
_entity_poly.pdbx_strand_id
1 'polypeptide(L)'
;MPGSWEDRQAGEDGFISELIWRSRLALGLSQELLAELFKDPYAIPTRVDQWERGMHIPGPYWRDSLGPALDLPGSRMERAAARARLRRIFVAGNRLGDA
;
A
#
# COMPACT_ATOMS: atom_id res chain seq x y z
N MET A 1 -31.56 3.79 -0.04
CA MET A 1 -30.28 3.29 0.51
C MET A 1 -29.16 3.84 -0.36
N PRO A 2 -28.45 4.91 0.03
CA PRO A 2 -27.28 5.34 -0.72
C PRO A 2 -26.15 4.33 -0.49
N GLY A 3 -25.53 3.85 -1.58
CA GLY A 3 -24.47 2.85 -1.56
C GLY A 3 -23.32 3.24 -0.63
N SER A 4 -22.78 2.24 0.07
CA SER A 4 -21.76 2.41 1.10
C SER A 4 -20.60 3.25 0.58
N TRP A 5 -20.32 4.35 1.26
CA TRP A 5 -19.17 5.23 1.01
C TRP A 5 -17.83 4.46 1.09
N GLU A 6 -17.81 3.29 1.74
CA GLU A 6 -16.69 2.37 1.79
C GLU A 6 -16.38 1.73 0.42
N ASP A 7 -17.40 1.45 -0.41
CA ASP A 7 -17.21 0.84 -1.73
C ASP A 7 -16.67 1.85 -2.74
N ARG A 8 -17.09 3.12 -2.64
CA ARG A 8 -16.54 4.21 -3.46
C ARG A 8 -15.09 4.51 -3.07
N GLN A 9 -14.78 4.56 -1.77
CA GLN A 9 -13.40 4.67 -1.27
C GLN A 9 -12.55 3.50 -1.74
N ALA A 10 -13.06 2.27 -1.67
CA ALA A 10 -12.32 1.11 -2.15
C ALA A 10 -11.96 1.25 -3.64
N GLY A 11 -12.84 1.78 -4.49
CA GLY A 11 -12.52 2.08 -5.90
C GLY A 11 -11.41 3.13 -6.08
N GLU A 12 -11.36 4.13 -5.21
CA GLU A 12 -10.38 5.24 -5.22
C GLU A 12 -9.03 4.90 -4.57
N ASP A 13 -9.00 3.91 -3.67
CA ASP A 13 -7.82 3.53 -2.88
C ASP A 13 -6.65 2.97 -3.72
N GLY A 14 -6.88 2.66 -5.01
CA GLY A 14 -5.86 2.21 -5.93
C GLY A 14 -5.15 0.93 -5.46
N PHE A 15 -3.87 0.81 -5.78
CA PHE A 15 -2.98 -0.23 -5.23
C PHE A 15 -2.33 0.26 -3.94
N ILE A 16 -1.87 -0.67 -3.10
CA ILE A 16 -1.20 -0.33 -1.83
C ILE A 16 -0.01 0.64 -2.01
N SER A 17 0.66 0.60 -3.16
CA SER A 17 1.74 1.53 -3.50
C SER A 17 1.26 2.99 -3.59
N GLU A 18 0.16 3.22 -4.27
CA GLU A 18 -0.46 4.54 -4.40
C GLU A 18 -1.08 4.98 -3.07
N LEU A 19 -1.72 4.06 -2.36
CA LEU A 19 -2.30 4.33 -1.04
C LEU A 19 -1.23 4.82 -0.05
N ILE A 20 -0.08 4.14 0.02
CA ILE A 20 1.05 4.56 0.88
C ILE A 20 1.55 5.95 0.48
N TRP A 21 1.83 6.15 -0.81
CA TRP A 21 2.35 7.42 -1.31
C TRP A 21 1.41 8.60 -1.02
N ARG A 22 0.11 8.45 -1.34
CA ARG A 22 -0.89 9.51 -1.14
C ARG A 22 -1.13 9.80 0.33
N SER A 23 -1.26 8.78 1.17
CA SER A 23 -1.45 8.98 2.61
C SER A 23 -0.23 9.63 3.25
N ARG A 24 0.99 9.21 2.88
CA ARG A 24 2.23 9.82 3.37
C ARG A 24 2.28 11.30 3.01
N LEU A 25 2.00 11.65 1.75
CA LEU A 25 1.99 13.06 1.31
C LEU A 25 0.89 13.87 1.99
N ALA A 26 -0.31 13.30 2.19
CA ALA A 26 -1.41 13.98 2.87
C ALA A 26 -1.10 14.31 4.34
N LEU A 27 -0.27 13.47 4.99
CA LEU A 27 0.22 13.69 6.35
C LEU A 27 1.47 14.59 6.41
N GLY A 28 2.00 15.05 5.27
CA GLY A 28 3.21 15.88 5.21
C GLY A 28 4.49 15.14 5.63
N LEU A 29 4.48 13.80 5.58
CA LEU A 29 5.61 12.98 6.00
C LEU A 29 6.62 12.80 4.85
N SER A 30 7.91 12.88 5.15
CA SER A 30 8.95 12.37 4.25
C SER A 30 9.07 10.85 4.37
N GLN A 31 9.79 10.21 3.45
CA GLN A 31 10.03 8.75 3.53
C GLN A 31 10.89 8.41 4.75
N GLU A 32 11.82 9.30 5.13
CA GLU A 32 12.64 9.22 6.34
C GLU A 32 11.79 9.26 7.60
N LEU A 33 10.92 10.27 7.72
CA LEU A 33 10.05 10.38 8.88
C LEU A 33 9.11 9.19 9.00
N LEU A 34 8.55 8.70 7.88
CA LEU A 34 7.72 7.50 7.91
C LEU A 34 8.52 6.26 8.36
N ALA A 35 9.75 6.10 7.89
CA ALA A 35 10.62 5.01 8.32
C ALA A 35 10.96 5.09 9.82
N GLU A 36 11.24 6.29 10.33
CA GLU A 36 11.51 6.52 11.76
C GLU A 36 10.31 6.18 12.65
N LEU A 37 9.07 6.41 12.19
CA LEU A 37 7.86 6.08 12.95
C LEU A 37 7.71 4.58 13.26
N PHE A 38 8.30 3.69 12.44
CA PHE A 38 8.21 2.25 12.66
C PHE A 38 9.06 1.75 13.83
N LYS A 39 10.05 2.54 14.29
CA LYS A 39 10.99 2.17 15.37
C LYS A 39 11.62 0.78 15.19
N ASP A 40 11.87 0.40 13.94
CA ASP A 40 12.44 -0.89 13.54
C ASP A 40 13.72 -0.67 12.71
N PRO A 41 14.83 -1.38 12.96
CA PRO A 41 16.09 -1.16 12.25
C PRO A 41 16.03 -1.49 10.76
N TYR A 42 15.05 -2.27 10.32
CA TYR A 42 14.82 -2.60 8.91
C TYR A 42 13.84 -1.64 8.22
N ALA A 43 13.24 -0.70 8.96
CA ALA A 43 12.50 0.41 8.41
C ALA A 43 13.46 1.48 7.89
N ILE A 44 13.80 1.39 6.61
CA ILE A 44 14.68 2.36 5.93
C ILE A 44 13.91 3.11 4.83
N PRO A 45 14.28 4.36 4.50
CA PRO A 45 13.58 5.17 3.50
C PRO A 45 13.49 4.46 2.13
N THR A 46 14.56 3.77 1.73
CA THR A 46 14.60 2.98 0.47
C THR A 46 13.52 1.90 0.41
N ARG A 47 13.13 1.32 1.55
CA ARG A 47 12.07 0.32 1.61
C ARG A 47 10.70 0.96 1.40
N VAL A 48 10.50 2.15 1.96
CA VAL A 48 9.30 2.96 1.71
C VAL A 48 9.20 3.30 0.22
N ASP A 49 10.29 3.76 -0.41
CA ASP A 49 10.34 4.02 -1.86
C ASP A 49 9.93 2.79 -2.69
N GLN A 50 10.47 1.61 -2.36
CA GLN A 50 10.11 0.37 -3.06
C GLN A 50 8.62 0.02 -2.94
N TRP A 51 7.98 0.34 -1.80
CA TRP A 51 6.54 0.16 -1.64
C TRP A 51 5.75 1.17 -2.48
N GLU A 52 6.12 2.45 -2.44
CA GLU A 52 5.46 3.53 -3.20
C GLU A 52 5.54 3.33 -4.71
N ARG A 53 6.65 2.75 -5.19
CA ARG A 53 6.85 2.41 -6.60
C ARG A 53 6.23 1.08 -6.99
N GLY A 54 5.62 0.35 -6.04
CA GLY A 54 5.01 -0.96 -6.28
C GLY A 54 6.02 -2.07 -6.61
N MET A 55 7.31 -1.85 -6.35
CA MET A 55 8.37 -2.84 -6.54
C MET A 55 8.21 -3.99 -5.54
N HIS A 56 7.80 -3.67 -4.32
CA HIS A 56 7.47 -4.66 -3.29
C HIS A 56 6.10 -4.39 -2.69
N ILE A 57 5.33 -5.45 -2.42
CA ILE A 57 4.07 -5.34 -1.68
C ILE A 57 4.42 -5.58 -0.20
N PRO A 58 4.18 -4.62 0.71
CA PRO A 58 4.53 -4.81 2.12
C PRO A 58 3.83 -6.05 2.68
N GLY A 59 4.58 -6.84 3.45
CA GLY A 59 4.08 -8.03 4.14
C GLY A 59 3.14 -7.68 5.31
N PRO A 60 2.44 -8.68 5.92
CA PRO A 60 1.47 -8.44 7.00
C PRO A 60 2.03 -7.58 8.14
N TYR A 61 3.20 -7.96 8.67
CA TYR A 61 3.90 -7.20 9.71
C TYR A 61 4.07 -5.71 9.38
N TRP A 62 4.52 -5.40 8.15
CA TRP A 62 4.69 -4.01 7.72
C TRP A 62 3.36 -3.29 7.54
N ARG A 63 2.29 -3.98 7.15
CA ARG A 63 0.96 -3.38 7.02
C ARG A 63 0.35 -3.05 8.37
N ASP A 64 0.60 -3.88 9.39
CA ASP A 64 0.20 -3.60 10.78
C ASP A 64 0.90 -2.37 11.34
N SER A 65 2.17 -2.12 10.96
CA SER A 65 2.89 -0.90 11.32
C SER A 65 2.49 0.31 10.47
N LEU A 66 2.26 0.12 9.17
CA LEU A 66 1.89 1.19 8.22
C LEU A 66 0.50 1.76 8.49
N GLY A 67 -0.47 0.93 8.88
CA GLY A 67 -1.84 1.38 9.13
C GLY A 67 -1.90 2.54 10.13
N PRO A 68 -1.43 2.35 11.38
CA PRO A 68 -1.38 3.42 12.38
C PRO A 68 -0.50 4.60 11.96
N ALA A 69 0.65 4.37 11.31
CA ALA A 69 1.56 5.43 10.90
C ALA A 69 1.00 6.33 9.79
N LEU A 70 0.08 5.81 8.98
CA LEU A 70 -0.56 6.51 7.87
C LEU A 70 -2.02 6.91 8.15
N ASP A 71 -2.50 6.73 9.38
CA ASP A 71 -3.90 6.93 9.76
C ASP A 71 -4.88 6.16 8.85
N LEU A 72 -4.54 4.90 8.57
CA LEU A 72 -5.31 3.99 7.73
C LEU A 72 -5.79 2.78 8.52
N PRO A 73 -7.08 2.41 8.40
CA PRO A 73 -7.58 1.13 8.92
C PRO A 73 -6.82 -0.04 8.29
N GLY A 74 -6.42 -1.03 9.10
CA GLY A 74 -5.72 -2.23 8.60
C GLY A 74 -6.48 -2.96 7.50
N SER A 75 -7.82 -2.98 7.57
CA SER A 75 -8.67 -3.57 6.52
C SER A 75 -8.51 -2.87 5.16
N ARG A 76 -8.26 -1.55 5.14
CA ARG A 76 -8.02 -0.77 3.92
C ARG A 76 -6.67 -1.15 3.29
N MET A 77 -5.64 -1.30 4.12
CA MET A 77 -4.31 -1.77 3.71
C MET A 77 -4.36 -3.19 3.12
N GLU A 78 -5.08 -4.10 3.77
CA GLU A 78 -5.25 -5.48 3.29
C GLU A 78 -5.95 -5.54 1.92
N ARG A 79 -7.03 -4.78 1.75
CA ARG A 79 -7.75 -4.70 0.46
C ARG A 79 -6.85 -4.17 -0.66
N ALA A 80 -6.09 -3.10 -0.41
CA ALA A 80 -5.17 -2.51 -1.38
C ALA A 80 -4.01 -3.47 -1.73
N ALA A 81 -3.49 -4.22 -0.75
CA ALA A 81 -2.48 -5.24 -0.96
C ALA A 81 -3.01 -6.41 -1.81
N ALA A 82 -4.23 -6.89 -1.51
CA ALA A 82 -4.88 -7.97 -2.26
C ALA A 82 -5.06 -7.59 -3.74
N ARG A 83 -5.52 -6.36 -4.01
CA ARG A 83 -5.64 -5.84 -5.39
C ARG A 83 -4.30 -5.81 -6.12
N ALA A 84 -3.24 -5.36 -5.46
CA ALA A 84 -1.90 -5.35 -6.06
C ALA A 84 -1.39 -6.78 -6.39
N ARG A 85 -1.66 -7.77 -5.51
CA ARG A 85 -1.32 -9.17 -5.76
C ARG A 85 -2.09 -9.75 -6.94
N LEU A 86 -3.40 -9.52 -7.00
CA LEU A 86 -4.24 -9.96 -8.11
C LEU A 86 -3.78 -9.36 -9.43
N ARG A 87 -3.42 -8.07 -9.46
CA ARG A 87 -2.85 -7.42 -10.65
C ARG A 87 -1.55 -8.08 -11.10
N ARG A 88 -0.64 -8.43 -10.18
CA ARG A 88 0.61 -9.14 -10.52
C ARG A 88 0.33 -10.51 -11.12
N ILE A 89 -0.61 -11.28 -10.56
CA ILE A 89 -1.01 -12.59 -11.08
C ILE A 89 -1.62 -12.44 -12.48
N PHE A 90 -2.54 -11.49 -12.66
CA PHE A 90 -3.17 -11.23 -13.96
C PHE A 90 -2.14 -10.86 -15.04
N VAL A 91 -1.23 -9.93 -14.75
CA VAL A 91 -0.19 -9.52 -15.70
C VAL A 91 0.78 -10.67 -15.99
N ALA A 92 1.16 -11.46 -14.99
CA ALA A 92 2.03 -12.63 -15.18
C ALA A 92 1.36 -13.70 -16.05
N GLY A 93 0.07 -14.00 -15.79
CA GLY A 93 -0.71 -14.93 -16.59
C GLY A 93 -0.89 -14.46 -18.04
N ASN A 94 -1.10 -13.17 -18.26
CA ASN A 94 -1.22 -12.62 -19.61
C ASN A 94 0.10 -12.72 -20.40
N ARG A 95 1.25 -12.50 -19.75
CA ARG A 95 2.57 -12.62 -20.40
C ARG A 95 2.95 -14.06 -20.79
N LEU A 96 2.34 -15.06 -20.18
CA LEU A 96 2.54 -16.48 -20.54
C LEU A 96 1.64 -16.93 -21.70
N GLY A 97 0.62 -16.15 -22.06
CA GLY A 97 -0.25 -16.43 -23.21
C GLY A 97 0.23 -15.82 -24.53
N ASP A 98 1.26 -14.95 -24.48
CA ASP A 98 1.82 -14.23 -25.63
C ASP A 98 3.12 -14.87 -26.18
N ALA A 99 3.49 -16.08 -25.71
CA ALA A 99 4.70 -16.82 -26.10
C ALA A 99 4.35 -18.17 -26.74
#